data_AF-A0A954QXN9-F1
#
_entry.id   AF-A0A954QXN9-F1
#
_cell.length_a   1.000
_cell.length_b   1.000
_cell.length_c   1.000
_cell.angle_alpha   90.00
_cell.angle_beta   90.00
_cell.angle_gamma   90.00
#
_symmetry.space_group_name_H-M   'P 1'
#
loop_
_entity.id
_entity.type
_entity.pdbx_description
1 polymer ?
#
loop_
_entity_poly.entity_id
_entity_poly.type
_entity_poly.pdbx_seq_one_letter_code
_entity_poly.pdbx_strand_id
1 'polypeptide(L)'
;RNQDGLNELAGKTLPEIMSAAIQGTNEAYRGAGRPTADIHLPTTDEASLGQFFQMMMLATVVEGRLLGINPYGQPGVEAYKQNMNRILGR
;
A
#
# COMPACT_ATOMS: atom_id res chain seq x y z
N ARG A 1 16.99 35.53 -0.22
CA ARG A 1 18.08 34.55 -0.45
C ARG A 1 17.43 33.19 -0.62
N ASN A 2 17.90 32.38 -1.57
CA ASN A 2 17.38 31.04 -1.89
C ASN A 2 18.33 29.97 -1.30
N GLN A 3 18.35 29.82 0.04
CA GLN A 3 19.35 28.97 0.69
C GLN A 3 19.03 27.47 0.63
N ASP A 4 17.76 27.12 0.43
CA ASP A 4 17.24 25.76 0.33
C ASP A 4 16.97 25.32 -1.13
N GLY A 5 17.03 26.25 -2.09
CA GLY A 5 16.75 25.97 -3.49
C GLY A 5 15.26 25.94 -3.84
N LEU A 6 14.36 26.13 -2.87
CA LEU A 6 12.92 25.92 -3.06
C LEU A 6 12.21 27.08 -3.78
N ASN A 7 12.90 28.20 -4.02
CA ASN A 7 12.33 29.30 -4.79
C ASN A 7 11.90 28.90 -6.21
N GLU A 8 12.45 27.81 -6.78
CA GLU A 8 12.02 27.29 -8.09
C GLU A 8 10.59 26.72 -8.07
N LEU A 9 10.11 26.33 -6.88
CA LEU A 9 8.76 25.83 -6.67
C LEU A 9 7.78 26.97 -6.30
N ALA A 10 8.26 28.22 -6.22
CA ALA A 10 7.41 29.35 -5.89
C ALA A 10 6.27 29.49 -6.91
N GLY A 11 5.04 29.66 -6.41
CA GLY A 11 3.83 29.74 -7.25
C GLY A 11 3.24 28.38 -7.63
N LYS A 12 3.86 27.26 -7.23
CA LYS A 12 3.24 25.93 -7.31
C LYS A 12 2.49 25.59 -6.03
N THR A 13 1.33 24.97 -6.20
CA THR A 13 0.53 24.41 -5.12
C THR A 13 1.06 23.02 -4.74
N LEU A 14 0.81 22.59 -3.50
CA LEU A 14 1.18 21.24 -3.07
C LEU A 14 0.57 20.13 -3.95
N PRO A 15 -0.70 20.19 -4.38
CA PRO A 15 -1.24 19.20 -5.31
C PRO A 15 -0.49 19.11 -6.64
N GLU A 16 -0.05 20.24 -7.21
CA GLU A 16 0.76 20.23 -8.44
C GLU A 16 2.11 19.53 -8.21
N ILE A 17 2.78 19.84 -7.09
CA ILE A 17 4.06 19.23 -6.72
C ILE A 17 3.88 17.72 -6.49
N MET A 18 2.84 17.30 -5.77
CA MET A 18 2.56 15.88 -5.51
C MET A 18 2.20 15.12 -6.79
N SER A 19 1.42 15.72 -7.69
CA SER A 19 1.07 15.11 -8.98
C SER A 19 2.31 14.90 -9.85
N ALA A 20 3.22 15.89 -9.89
CA ALA A 20 4.50 15.76 -10.58
C ALA A 20 5.38 14.67 -9.95
N ALA A 21 5.42 14.57 -8.62
CA ALA A 21 6.19 13.54 -7.92
C ALA A 21 5.67 12.11 -8.22
N ILE A 22 4.35 11.90 -8.24
CA ILE A 22 3.73 10.61 -8.60
C ILE A 22 4.07 10.25 -10.05
N GLN A 23 3.88 11.18 -10.98
CA GLN A 23 4.17 10.97 -12.41
C GLN A 23 5.65 10.63 -12.64
N GLY A 24 6.57 11.43 -12.10
CA GLY A 24 8.01 11.19 -12.24
C GLY A 24 8.45 9.86 -11.62
N THR A 25 7.84 9.45 -10.51
CA THR A 25 8.12 8.13 -9.89
C THR A 25 7.64 6.99 -10.79
N ASN A 26 6.43 7.10 -11.36
CA ASN A 26 5.88 6.09 -12.27
C ASN A 26 6.67 5.99 -13.59
N GLU A 27 7.16 7.12 -14.13
CA GLU A 27 8.06 7.14 -15.29
C GLU A 27 9.39 6.44 -14.99
N ALA A 28 9.99 6.72 -13.83
CA ALA A 28 11.23 6.07 -13.41
C ALA A 28 11.07 4.55 -13.26
N TYR A 29 10.01 4.09 -12.60
CA TYR A 29 9.73 2.65 -12.47
C TYR A 29 9.47 1.98 -13.82
N ARG A 30 8.72 2.64 -14.70
CA ARG A 30 8.50 2.16 -16.07
C ARG A 30 9.81 2.03 -16.84
N GLY A 31 10.69 3.03 -16.76
CA GLY A 31 12.02 3.00 -17.38
C GLY A 31 12.90 1.85 -16.87
N ALA A 32 12.72 1.47 -15.60
CA ALA A 32 13.40 0.32 -14.99
C ALA A 32 12.71 -1.03 -15.21
N GLY A 33 11.62 -1.08 -16.01
CA GLY A 33 10.85 -2.31 -16.25
C GLY A 33 10.13 -2.84 -15.00
N ARG A 34 9.83 -1.97 -14.03
CA ARG A 34 9.11 -2.33 -12.80
C ARG A 34 7.62 -2.06 -12.98
N PRO A 35 6.75 -3.08 -12.90
CA PRO A 35 5.31 -2.87 -13.05
C PRO A 35 4.74 -2.11 -11.84
N THR A 36 3.87 -1.14 -12.11
CA THR A 36 3.15 -0.36 -11.10
C THR A 36 1.66 -0.29 -11.46
N ALA A 37 0.83 0.03 -10.48
CA ALA A 37 -0.60 0.27 -10.65
C ALA A 37 -1.03 1.41 -9.70
N ASP A 38 -1.89 2.29 -10.19
CA ASP A 38 -2.47 3.37 -9.39
C ASP A 38 -3.93 3.04 -9.03
N ILE A 39 -4.31 3.24 -7.77
CA ILE A 39 -5.68 3.11 -7.30
C ILE A 39 -6.17 4.50 -6.91
N HIS A 40 -7.04 5.09 -7.74
CA HIS A 40 -7.55 6.44 -7.52
C HIS A 40 -8.86 6.40 -6.73
N LEU A 41 -8.84 6.97 -5.52
CA LEU A 41 -10.04 7.20 -4.74
C LEU A 41 -10.61 8.58 -5.10
N PRO A 42 -11.92 8.71 -5.36
CA PRO A 42 -12.53 10.00 -5.70
C PRO A 42 -12.49 10.97 -4.50
N THR A 43 -12.64 10.44 -3.29
CA THR A 43 -12.59 11.16 -2.01
C THR A 43 -12.02 10.24 -0.92
N THR A 44 -11.60 10.80 0.21
CA THR A 44 -11.18 10.02 1.40
C THR A 44 -12.30 9.99 2.44
N ASP A 45 -13.48 9.56 2.01
CA ASP A 45 -14.65 9.38 2.86
C ASP A 45 -14.92 7.90 3.16
N GLU A 46 -15.89 7.64 4.04
CA GLU A 46 -16.26 6.30 4.48
C GLU A 46 -16.72 5.41 3.32
N ALA A 47 -17.41 5.99 2.33
CA ALA A 47 -17.92 5.27 1.17
C ALA A 47 -16.78 4.81 0.24
N SER A 48 -15.81 5.68 -0.04
CA SER A 48 -14.66 5.38 -0.88
C SER A 48 -13.70 4.40 -0.19
N LEU A 49 -13.46 4.58 1.11
CA LEU A 49 -12.64 3.67 1.90
C LEU A 49 -13.30 2.30 2.05
N GLY A 50 -14.62 2.24 2.28
CA GLY A 50 -15.37 0.98 2.33
C GLY A 50 -15.25 0.17 1.02
N GLN A 51 -15.38 0.84 -0.13
CA GLN A 51 -15.16 0.22 -1.44
C GLN A 51 -13.73 -0.29 -1.60
N PHE A 52 -12.73 0.52 -1.24
CA PHE A 52 -11.32 0.13 -1.30
C PHE A 52 -11.03 -1.10 -0.43
N PHE A 53 -11.50 -1.13 0.83
CA PHE A 53 -11.32 -2.26 1.71
C PHE A 53 -12.00 -3.52 1.17
N GLN A 54 -13.24 -3.42 0.68
CA GLN A 54 -13.94 -4.56 0.10
C GLN A 54 -13.21 -5.10 -1.12
N MET A 55 -12.72 -4.23 -2.00
CA MET A 55 -11.93 -4.61 -3.18
C MET A 55 -10.65 -5.35 -2.76
N MET A 56 -9.90 -4.83 -1.79
CA MET A 56 -8.66 -5.46 -1.32
C MET A 56 -8.91 -6.80 -0.61
N MET A 57 -9.97 -6.92 0.19
CA MET A 57 -10.36 -8.21 0.79
C MET A 57 -10.71 -9.25 -0.28
N LEU A 58 -11.43 -8.86 -1.33
CA LEU A 58 -11.72 -9.75 -2.46
C LEU A 58 -10.45 -10.12 -3.23
N ALA A 59 -9.55 -9.17 -3.47
CA ALA A 59 -8.27 -9.41 -4.14
C ALA A 59 -7.44 -10.46 -3.39
N THR A 60 -7.30 -10.34 -2.06
CA THR A 60 -6.61 -11.32 -1.21
C THR A 60 -7.23 -12.72 -1.31
N VAL A 61 -8.56 -12.81 -1.29
CA VAL A 61 -9.25 -14.11 -1.40
C VAL A 61 -9.03 -14.73 -2.78
N VAL A 62 -9.12 -13.94 -3.84
CA VAL A 62 -8.89 -14.40 -5.22
C VAL A 62 -7.45 -14.86 -5.38
N GLU A 63 -6.47 -14.09 -4.91
CA GLU A 63 -5.05 -14.45 -4.95
C GLU A 63 -4.77 -15.75 -4.17
N GLY A 64 -5.27 -15.88 -2.94
CA GLY A 64 -5.08 -17.09 -2.14
C GLY A 64 -5.65 -18.33 -2.83
N ARG A 65 -6.82 -18.20 -3.49
CA ARG A 65 -7.39 -19.28 -4.29
C ARG A 65 -6.57 -19.59 -5.54
N LEU A 66 -6.07 -18.57 -6.25
CA LEU A 66 -5.19 -18.75 -7.42
C LEU A 66 -3.87 -19.45 -7.06
N LEU A 67 -3.34 -19.17 -5.87
CA LEU A 67 -2.14 -19.82 -5.32
C LEU A 67 -2.42 -21.20 -4.72
N GLY A 68 -3.68 -21.65 -4.65
CA GLY A 68 -4.06 -22.95 -4.09
C GLY A 68 -3.92 -23.04 -2.57
N ILE A 69 -3.96 -21.92 -1.85
CA ILE A 69 -3.87 -21.86 -0.39
C ILE A 69 -5.21 -21.48 0.24
N ASN A 70 -5.35 -21.70 1.55
CA ASN A 70 -6.52 -21.22 2.30
C ASN A 70 -6.30 -19.75 2.72
N PRO A 71 -7.02 -18.77 2.14
CA PRO A 71 -6.84 -17.35 2.47
C PRO A 71 -7.40 -16.97 3.85
N TYR A 72 -8.11 -17.88 4.52
CA TYR A 72 -8.76 -17.64 5.81
C TYR A 72 -8.05 -18.33 6.99
N GLY A 73 -6.98 -19.06 6.72
CA GLY A 73 -6.23 -19.80 7.74
C GLY A 73 -4.95 -19.09 8.15
N GLN A 74 -4.56 -19.24 9.42
CA GLN A 74 -3.29 -18.72 9.95
C GLN A 74 -2.58 -19.73 10.87
N PRO A 75 -2.37 -21.00 10.46
CA PRO A 75 -1.88 -22.06 11.34
C PRO A 75 -0.48 -21.78 11.93
N GLY A 76 0.35 -20.99 11.24
CA GLY A 76 1.71 -20.66 11.69
C GLY A 76 1.79 -19.92 13.02
N VAL A 77 0.68 -19.30 13.48
CA VAL A 77 0.65 -18.56 14.75
C VAL A 77 0.67 -19.48 15.97
N GLU A 78 0.25 -20.74 15.83
CA GLU A 78 0.10 -21.64 16.97
C GLU A 78 1.45 -22.04 17.57
N ALA A 79 2.49 -22.16 16.74
CA ALA A 79 3.82 -22.54 17.19
C ALA A 79 4.39 -21.52 18.20
N TYR A 80 4.28 -20.22 17.94
CA TYR A 80 4.81 -19.23 18.87
C TYR A 80 3.98 -19.16 20.16
N LYS A 81 2.65 -19.33 20.07
CA LYS A 81 1.77 -19.36 21.24
C LYS A 81 2.13 -20.51 22.18
N GLN A 82 2.38 -21.70 21.64
CA GLN A 82 2.82 -22.87 22.42
C GLN A 82 4.18 -22.62 23.10
N ASN A 83 5.14 -22.08 22.35
CA ASN A 83 6.46 -21.74 22.90
C ASN A 83 6.37 -20.71 24.02
N MET A 84 5.54 -19.68 23.84
CA MET A 84 5.31 -18.64 24.84
C MET A 84 4.73 -19.23 26.13
N ASN A 85 3.69 -20.07 26.04
CA ASN A 85 3.09 -20.72 27.21
C ASN A 85 4.10 -21.59 27.95
N ARG A 86 4.88 -22.40 27.21
CA ARG A 86 5.95 -23.23 27.77
C ARG A 86 7.01 -22.39 28.50
N ILE A 87 7.43 -21.26 27.94
CA ILE A 87 8.43 -20.36 28.56
C ILE A 87 7.86 -19.72 29.83
N LEU A 88 6.58 -19.39 29.84
CA LEU A 88 5.89 -18.78 30.98
C LEU A 88 5.43 -19.79 32.04
N GLY A 89 5.69 -21.08 31.86
CA GLY A 89 5.27 -22.13 32.80
C GLY A 89 3.74 -22.27 32.89
N ARG A 90 3.03 -21.98 31.80
CA ARG A 90 1.57 -22.10 31.66
C ARG A 90 1.16 -23.21 30.71
#